data_AF-A0A2K3PDQ8-F1
#
_entry.id   AF-A0A2K3PDQ8-F1
#
_cell.length_a   1.000
_cell.length_b   1.000
_cell.length_c   1.000
_cell.angle_alpha   90.00
_cell.angle_beta   90.00
_cell.angle_gamma   90.00
#
_symmetry.space_group_name_H-M   'P 1'
#
loop_
_entity.id
_entity.type
_entity.pdbx_description
1 polymer ?
#
loop_
_entity_poly.entity_id
_entity_poly.type
_entity_poly.pdbx_seq_one_letter_code
_entity_poly.pdbx_strand_id
1 'polypeptide(L)'
;MGFRDFHAFNMAMVAKQGWRIVQNPDFLVAKVLKARWVVGDGSRVRVMEDPWLRGSVGRWISAPQREEVYGMYVNNLMEEGVRRWDRNKLEELFSSEEANKIMSMPLFESIQEDKVVLYGDKEGKYSVKAGYRLIMHDKWNNMERRGDLSWSVLWNIKAPPKTRHTLWRICRDCLPTHVRLLQRHVDCVPNCPMCNDGAEDDFHVFFTCPQVVDCWTAAGLYDVIYNRLSSFNNVAELLLNICNHEDENTAGRVAMLIWCIWQNRNDMIWNNHSNTALQVGQQAFHAWQQWFDAQKLHNRVVQQPAEQQSVRWLQPPVGWIKCNIDAGILPRY
;
A
#
# COMPACT_ATOMS: atom_id res chain seq x y z
N MET A 1 16.18 -27.11 -13.21
CA MET A 1 16.48 -25.99 -14.12
C MET A 1 17.99 -25.79 -14.15
N GLY A 2 18.67 -26.28 -15.19
CA GLY A 2 20.12 -26.21 -15.31
C GLY A 2 20.55 -24.95 -16.03
N PHE A 3 21.08 -23.97 -15.30
CA PHE A 3 21.71 -22.78 -15.89
C PHE A 3 23.21 -23.07 -16.09
N ARG A 4 23.71 -22.90 -17.32
CA ARG A 4 25.13 -23.13 -17.68
C ARG A 4 26.04 -21.93 -17.36
N ASP A 5 25.48 -20.73 -17.28
CA ASP A 5 26.19 -19.48 -16.97
C ASP A 5 25.24 -18.52 -16.22
N PHE A 6 25.55 -18.28 -14.94
CA PHE A 6 24.76 -17.40 -14.07
C PHE A 6 24.92 -15.92 -14.40
N HIS A 7 26.06 -15.48 -14.91
CA HIS A 7 26.28 -14.08 -15.26
C HIS A 7 25.44 -13.71 -16.48
N ALA A 8 25.48 -14.55 -17.52
CA ALA A 8 24.65 -14.36 -18.72
C ALA A 8 23.15 -14.40 -18.39
N PHE A 9 22.72 -15.30 -17.50
CA PHE A 9 21.33 -15.36 -17.05
C PHE A 9 20.90 -14.09 -16.30
N ASN A 10 21.74 -13.58 -15.40
CA ASN A 10 21.47 -12.34 -14.68
C ASN A 10 21.40 -11.13 -15.63
N MET A 11 22.30 -11.06 -16.62
CA MET A 11 22.26 -10.02 -17.65
C MET A 11 20.99 -10.09 -18.50
N ALA A 12 20.55 -11.30 -18.88
CA ALA A 12 19.29 -11.50 -19.60
C ALA A 12 18.06 -11.08 -18.76
N MET A 13 18.10 -11.31 -17.43
CA MET A 13 17.06 -10.86 -16.52
C MET A 13 17.02 -9.33 -16.39
N VAL A 14 18.18 -8.66 -16.34
CA VAL A 14 18.26 -7.19 -16.36
C VAL A 14 17.74 -6.63 -17.69
N ALA A 15 18.15 -7.20 -18.82
CA ALA A 15 17.67 -6.82 -20.14
C ALA A 15 16.15 -6.98 -20.27
N LYS A 16 15.58 -8.05 -19.70
CA LYS A 16 14.12 -8.26 -19.63
C LYS A 16 13.41 -7.19 -18.80
N GLN A 17 14.01 -6.71 -17.70
CA GLN A 17 13.46 -5.57 -16.95
C GLN A 17 13.57 -4.27 -17.76
N GLY A 18 14.70 -4.03 -18.44
CA GLY A 18 14.88 -2.90 -19.35
C GLY A 18 13.83 -2.88 -20.47
N TRP A 19 13.59 -4.01 -21.12
CA TRP A 19 12.57 -4.16 -22.15
C TRP A 19 11.16 -3.89 -21.64
N ARG A 20 10.83 -4.35 -20.42
CA ARG A 20 9.55 -4.08 -19.77
C ARG A 20 9.35 -2.60 -19.45
N ILE A 21 10.40 -1.88 -19.08
CA ILE A 21 10.37 -0.43 -18.84
C ILE A 21 10.08 0.32 -20.14
N VAL A 22 10.71 -0.10 -21.26
CA VAL A 22 10.53 0.51 -22.58
C VAL A 22 9.11 0.26 -23.12
N GLN A 23 8.61 -0.97 -23.02
CA GLN A 23 7.29 -1.32 -23.59
C GLN A 23 6.10 -0.88 -22.74
N ASN A 24 6.26 -0.71 -21.43
CA ASN A 24 5.19 -0.29 -20.54
C ASN A 24 5.58 1.00 -19.79
N PRO A 25 5.43 2.18 -20.41
CA PRO A 25 5.80 3.45 -19.78
C PRO A 25 4.98 3.77 -18.51
N ASP A 26 3.89 3.04 -18.28
CA ASP A 26 3.07 3.14 -17.08
C ASP A 26 3.52 2.26 -15.91
N PHE A 27 4.51 1.37 -16.11
CA PHE A 27 5.09 0.58 -15.04
C PHE A 27 5.68 1.48 -13.94
N LEU A 28 5.57 1.03 -12.69
CA LEU A 28 6.04 1.78 -11.53
C LEU A 28 7.53 2.14 -11.63
N VAL A 29 8.36 1.19 -12.10
CA VAL A 29 9.80 1.42 -12.32
C VAL A 29 10.02 2.42 -13.46
N ALA A 30 9.24 2.36 -14.54
CA ALA A 30 9.30 3.34 -15.63
C ALA A 30 8.86 4.74 -15.17
N LYS A 31 7.91 4.85 -14.24
CA LYS A 31 7.46 6.11 -13.61
C LYS A 31 8.48 6.69 -12.63
N VAL A 32 9.16 5.85 -11.85
CA VAL A 32 10.19 6.25 -10.88
C VAL A 32 11.52 6.58 -11.58
N LEU A 33 11.87 5.84 -12.63
CA LEU A 33 13.06 6.07 -13.45
C LEU A 33 12.84 7.11 -14.55
N LYS A 34 11.81 7.97 -14.46
CA LYS A 34 11.62 9.10 -15.37
C LYS A 34 12.78 10.08 -15.18
N ALA A 35 13.86 9.79 -15.89
CA ALA A 35 15.03 10.60 -16.01
C ALA A 35 14.61 11.84 -16.80
N ARG A 36 14.98 13.01 -16.28
CA ARG A 36 14.80 14.29 -16.97
C ARG A 36 16.16 14.89 -17.23
N TRP A 37 16.25 15.71 -18.26
CA TRP A 37 17.42 16.55 -18.44
C TRP A 37 17.32 17.80 -17.57
N VAL A 38 18.43 18.16 -16.95
CA VAL A 38 18.70 19.48 -16.40
C VAL A 38 19.64 20.16 -17.39
N VAL A 39 19.15 21.23 -18.00
CA VAL A 39 19.87 22.00 -19.01
C VAL A 39 21.01 22.76 -18.34
N GLY A 40 22.23 22.53 -18.81
CA GLY A 40 23.44 23.24 -18.42
C GLY A 40 23.91 24.14 -19.56
N ASP A 41 24.60 23.57 -20.54
CA ASP A 41 25.03 24.22 -21.78
C ASP A 41 24.07 23.95 -22.95
N GLY A 42 23.15 22.99 -22.80
CA GLY A 42 22.10 22.67 -23.77
C GLY A 42 22.57 21.93 -25.02
N SER A 43 23.85 21.57 -25.10
CA SER A 43 24.46 20.96 -26.29
C SER A 43 24.14 19.47 -26.46
N ARG A 44 23.61 18.82 -25.43
CA ARG A 44 23.32 17.38 -25.40
C ARG A 44 21.84 17.05 -25.27
N VAL A 45 21.00 18.05 -25.07
CA VAL A 45 19.55 17.88 -24.93
C VAL A 45 18.87 18.18 -26.26
N ARG A 46 18.27 17.17 -26.89
CA ARG A 46 17.50 17.36 -28.12
C ARG A 46 16.12 17.90 -27.79
N VAL A 47 15.73 18.97 -28.47
CA VAL A 47 14.47 19.68 -28.22
C VAL A 47 13.26 18.74 -28.31
N MET A 48 13.30 17.81 -29.27
CA MET A 48 12.18 16.96 -29.67
C MET A 48 12.22 15.53 -29.12
N GLU A 49 13.41 15.02 -28.78
CA GLU A 49 13.59 13.61 -28.40
C GLU A 49 13.74 13.42 -26.90
N ASP A 50 14.28 14.43 -26.19
CA ASP A 50 14.65 14.31 -24.80
C ASP A 50 13.58 14.91 -23.85
N PRO A 51 13.33 14.30 -22.68
CA PRO A 51 12.35 14.81 -21.71
C PRO A 51 12.96 15.93 -20.86
N TRP A 52 12.85 17.18 -21.32
CA TRP A 52 13.43 18.36 -20.65
C TRP A 52 12.43 19.47 -20.29
N LEU A 53 11.19 19.44 -20.80
CA LEU A 53 10.13 20.42 -20.49
C LEU A 53 9.12 19.92 -19.46
N ARG A 54 8.58 20.82 -18.62
CA ARG A 54 7.53 20.48 -17.66
C ARG A 54 6.16 20.40 -18.34
N GLY A 55 5.54 19.21 -18.31
CA GLY A 55 4.15 18.98 -18.71
C GLY A 55 3.15 19.21 -17.57
N SER A 56 1.86 19.19 -17.91
CA SER A 56 0.72 19.57 -17.05
C SER A 56 0.45 18.66 -15.84
N VAL A 57 1.09 17.50 -15.74
CA VAL A 57 0.87 16.51 -14.65
C VAL A 57 2.18 16.11 -13.97
N GLY A 58 3.15 17.03 -13.89
CA GLY A 58 4.49 16.74 -13.34
C GLY A 58 5.31 15.75 -14.19
N ARG A 59 4.83 15.41 -15.39
CA ARG A 59 5.55 14.61 -16.38
C ARG A 59 6.45 15.54 -17.19
N TRP A 60 7.69 15.13 -17.41
CA TRP A 60 8.58 15.83 -18.33
C TRP A 60 8.29 15.34 -19.74
N ILE A 61 8.11 16.28 -20.67
CA ILE A 61 7.75 16.03 -22.06
C ILE A 61 8.84 16.59 -22.97
N SER A 62 8.96 16.04 -24.18
CA SER A 62 9.65 16.71 -25.27
C SER A 62 8.87 17.95 -25.73
N ALA A 63 9.52 18.86 -26.43
CA ALA A 63 8.83 19.98 -27.05
C ALA A 63 7.83 19.49 -28.14
N PRO A 64 6.81 20.29 -28.47
CA PRO A 64 5.81 19.97 -29.48
C PRO A 64 6.46 19.71 -30.85
N GLN A 65 5.93 18.75 -31.60
CA GLN A 65 6.55 18.26 -32.83
C GLN A 65 6.37 19.17 -34.05
N ARG A 66 7.01 20.33 -34.05
CA ARG A 66 7.09 21.23 -35.21
C ARG A 66 8.27 20.84 -36.10
N GLU A 67 8.10 20.93 -37.41
CA GLU A 67 9.12 20.51 -38.39
C GLU A 67 10.36 21.42 -38.31
N GLU A 68 10.16 22.68 -37.97
CA GLU A 68 11.17 23.73 -37.86
C GLU A 68 12.17 23.49 -36.70
N VAL A 69 11.81 22.66 -35.72
CA VAL A 69 12.66 22.35 -34.55
C VAL A 69 13.23 20.93 -34.57
N TYR A 70 13.07 20.23 -35.70
CA TYR A 70 13.61 18.89 -35.88
C TYR A 70 15.14 18.91 -35.89
N GLY A 71 15.77 18.04 -35.09
CA GLY A 71 17.24 17.97 -34.96
C GLY A 71 17.89 19.11 -34.17
N MET A 72 17.11 20.06 -33.61
CA MET A 72 17.65 21.12 -32.77
C MET A 72 18.01 20.62 -31.36
N TYR A 73 19.02 21.26 -30.79
CA TYR A 73 19.42 21.12 -29.39
C TYR A 73 18.97 22.33 -28.58
N VAL A 74 18.86 22.15 -27.26
CA VAL A 74 18.35 23.20 -26.37
C VAL A 74 19.25 24.45 -26.38
N ASN A 75 20.55 24.31 -26.61
CA ASN A 75 21.45 25.44 -26.78
C ASN A 75 21.06 26.35 -27.97
N ASN A 76 20.41 25.80 -28.99
CA ASN A 76 19.93 26.59 -30.12
C ASN A 76 18.75 27.49 -29.74
N LEU A 77 18.11 27.27 -28.58
CA LEU A 77 17.04 28.10 -28.04
C LEU A 77 17.54 29.13 -27.02
N MET A 78 18.85 29.16 -26.77
CA MET A 78 19.52 30.04 -25.82
C MET A 78 20.28 31.15 -26.54
N GLU A 79 20.49 32.28 -25.86
CA GLU A 79 21.35 33.35 -26.36
C GLU A 79 22.82 32.89 -26.40
N GLU A 80 23.53 33.21 -27.47
CA GLU A 80 24.90 32.77 -27.66
C GLU A 80 25.82 33.34 -26.58
N GLY A 81 26.53 32.46 -25.86
CA GLY A 81 27.44 32.84 -24.78
C GLY A 81 26.75 33.31 -23.48
N VAL A 82 25.42 33.33 -23.41
CA VAL A 82 24.67 33.78 -22.23
C VAL A 82 23.69 32.70 -21.77
N ARG A 83 23.65 32.41 -20.46
CA ARG A 83 22.69 31.47 -19.86
C ARG A 83 21.29 32.08 -19.75
N ARG A 84 20.70 32.44 -20.88
CA ARG A 84 19.35 32.98 -20.99
C ARG A 84 18.65 32.40 -22.21
N TRP A 85 17.34 32.22 -22.10
CA TRP A 85 16.49 31.87 -23.23
C TRP A 85 16.43 33.01 -24.23
N ASP A 86 16.56 32.71 -25.53
CA ASP A 86 16.32 33.66 -26.60
C ASP A 86 14.80 33.79 -26.79
N ARG A 87 14.22 34.84 -26.21
CA ARG A 87 12.77 35.07 -26.24
C ARG A 87 12.24 35.18 -27.67
N ASN A 88 12.91 35.94 -28.52
CA ASN A 88 12.43 36.20 -29.88
C ASN A 88 12.37 34.89 -30.66
N LYS A 89 13.42 34.08 -30.54
CA LYS A 89 13.50 32.78 -31.18
C LYS A 89 12.47 31.79 -30.65
N LEU A 90 12.19 31.82 -29.34
CA LEU A 90 11.14 30.98 -28.76
C LEU A 90 9.73 31.37 -29.22
N GLU A 91 9.45 32.67 -29.32
CA GLU A 91 8.15 33.18 -29.80
C GLU A 91 7.94 32.95 -31.30
N GLU A 92 9.02 32.88 -32.09
CA GLU A 92 8.98 32.50 -33.50
C GLU A 92 8.73 30.99 -33.69
N LEU A 93 9.44 30.16 -32.91
CA LEU A 93 9.43 28.70 -33.10
C LEU A 93 8.27 27.99 -32.40
N PHE A 94 7.71 28.53 -31.32
CA PHE A 94 6.70 27.87 -30.48
C PHE A 94 5.42 28.72 -30.33
N SER A 95 4.29 28.11 -29.95
CA SER A 95 3.12 28.91 -29.57
C SER A 95 3.42 29.72 -28.30
N SER A 96 2.68 30.80 -28.06
CA SER A 96 2.88 31.64 -26.88
C SER A 96 2.77 30.84 -25.57
N GLU A 97 1.93 29.81 -25.50
CA GLU A 97 1.83 28.95 -24.31
C GLU A 97 3.10 28.10 -24.10
N GLU A 98 3.65 27.55 -25.18
CA GLU A 98 4.83 26.69 -25.17
C GLU A 98 6.11 27.48 -24.93
N ALA A 99 6.27 28.63 -25.60
CA ALA A 99 7.36 29.56 -25.38
C ALA A 99 7.41 30.00 -23.91
N ASN A 100 6.26 30.33 -23.30
CA ASN A 100 6.17 30.65 -21.88
C ASN A 100 6.59 29.48 -20.97
N LYS A 101 6.21 28.25 -21.32
CA LYS A 101 6.66 27.05 -20.59
C LYS A 101 8.17 26.86 -20.68
N ILE A 102 8.76 27.03 -21.86
CA ILE A 102 10.22 26.95 -22.05
C ILE A 102 10.91 28.06 -21.26
N MET A 103 10.46 29.32 -21.36
CA MET A 103 11.02 30.45 -20.62
C MET A 103 10.94 30.28 -19.10
N SER A 104 9.92 29.57 -18.60
CA SER A 104 9.78 29.27 -17.17
C SER A 104 10.80 28.25 -16.64
N MET A 105 11.53 27.56 -17.53
CA MET A 105 12.57 26.62 -17.13
C MET A 105 13.79 27.37 -16.58
N PRO A 106 14.18 27.12 -15.31
CA PRO A 106 15.33 27.79 -14.73
C PRO A 106 16.63 27.26 -15.32
N LEU A 107 17.47 28.18 -15.80
CA LEU A 107 18.85 27.94 -16.18
C LEU A 107 19.75 28.34 -15.00
N PHE A 108 20.44 27.36 -14.40
CA PHE A 108 21.26 27.61 -13.22
C PHE A 108 22.73 27.77 -13.60
N GLU A 109 23.38 28.86 -13.18
CA GLU A 109 24.81 29.08 -13.42
C GLU A 109 25.71 27.99 -12.83
N SER A 110 25.28 27.35 -11.74
CA SER A 110 26.01 26.27 -11.07
C SER A 110 26.05 24.97 -11.85
N ILE A 111 25.22 24.82 -12.90
CA ILE A 111 25.13 23.60 -13.72
C ILE A 111 25.84 23.87 -15.03
N GLN A 112 27.13 23.47 -15.10
CA GLN A 112 27.97 23.78 -16.25
C GLN A 112 27.65 22.93 -17.49
N GLU A 113 27.33 21.66 -17.29
CA GLU A 113 27.06 20.69 -18.36
C GLU A 113 25.65 20.11 -18.20
N ASP A 114 25.04 19.71 -19.31
CA ASP A 114 23.79 18.97 -19.32
C ASP A 114 23.84 17.67 -18.51
N LYS A 115 22.87 17.48 -17.62
CA LYS A 115 22.81 16.31 -16.72
C LYS A 115 21.46 15.62 -16.78
N VAL A 116 21.49 14.29 -16.80
CA VAL A 116 20.30 13.47 -16.60
C VAL A 116 20.10 13.25 -15.10
N VAL A 117 18.96 13.65 -14.56
CA VAL A 117 18.61 13.44 -13.14
C VAL A 117 17.31 12.66 -13.01
N LEU A 118 17.20 11.89 -11.94
CA LEU A 118 15.98 11.17 -11.59
C LEU A 118 14.98 12.12 -10.93
N TYR A 119 13.70 11.87 -11.18
CA TYR A 119 12.62 12.63 -10.55
C TYR A 119 12.72 12.58 -9.02
N GLY A 120 12.67 13.74 -8.35
CA GLY A 120 12.68 13.84 -6.88
C GLY A 120 14.06 13.93 -6.21
N ASP A 121 15.16 13.84 -6.95
CA ASP A 121 16.51 14.10 -6.43
C ASP A 121 17.23 15.20 -7.24
N LYS A 122 17.84 16.16 -6.55
CA LYS A 122 18.58 17.27 -7.17
C LYS A 122 19.98 16.86 -7.61
N GLU A 123 20.52 15.78 -7.03
CA GLU A 123 21.90 15.33 -7.28
C GLU A 123 22.00 14.17 -8.29
N GLY A 124 20.86 13.67 -8.79
CA GLY A 124 20.81 12.63 -9.82
C GLY A 124 21.17 11.23 -9.34
N LYS A 125 21.24 10.97 -8.03
CA LYS A 125 21.57 9.65 -7.46
C LYS A 125 20.30 8.96 -6.97
N TYR A 126 19.96 7.82 -7.57
CA TYR A 126 18.84 7.01 -7.08
C TYR A 126 19.12 6.53 -5.65
N SER A 127 18.15 6.71 -4.76
CA SER A 127 18.10 5.98 -3.49
C SER A 127 16.72 5.34 -3.31
N VAL A 128 16.70 4.16 -2.68
CA VAL A 128 15.46 3.45 -2.31
C VAL A 128 14.53 4.36 -1.50
N LYS A 129 15.09 5.22 -0.64
CA LYS A 129 14.36 6.21 0.17
C LYS A 129 13.66 7.29 -0.68
N ALA A 130 14.30 7.77 -1.75
CA ALA A 130 13.69 8.73 -2.67
C ALA A 130 12.56 8.07 -3.48
N GLY A 131 12.79 6.87 -4.01
CA GLY A 131 11.76 6.07 -4.67
C GLY A 131 10.55 5.80 -3.78
N TYR A 132 10.77 5.37 -2.53
CA TYR A 132 9.70 5.13 -1.55
C TYR A 132 8.87 6.39 -1.24
N ARG A 133 9.51 7.56 -1.06
CA ARG A 133 8.80 8.83 -0.82
C ARG A 133 7.87 9.21 -1.97
N LEU A 134 8.31 9.04 -3.21
CA LEU A 134 7.48 9.30 -4.39
C LEU A 134 6.29 8.33 -4.46
N ILE A 135 6.52 7.04 -4.16
CA ILE A 135 5.45 6.04 -4.10
C ILE A 135 4.42 6.40 -3.04
N MET A 136 4.85 6.81 -1.85
CA MET A 136 3.94 7.17 -0.77
C MET A 136 3.16 8.45 -1.06
N HIS A 137 3.77 9.43 -1.74
CA HIS A 137 3.08 10.65 -2.16
C HIS A 137 1.97 10.38 -3.19
N ASP A 138 2.23 9.52 -4.19
CA ASP A 138 1.22 9.15 -5.18
C ASP A 138 0.10 8.28 -4.56
N LYS A 139 0.46 7.38 -3.63
CA LYS A 139 -0.53 6.61 -2.86
C LYS A 139 -1.37 7.50 -1.95
N TRP A 140 -0.78 8.50 -1.29
CA TRP A 140 -1.49 9.44 -0.42
C TRP A 140 -2.52 10.27 -1.20
N ASN A 141 -2.11 10.83 -2.34
CA ASN A 141 -2.99 11.61 -3.22
C ASN A 141 -4.14 10.75 -3.80
N ASN A 142 -3.89 9.48 -4.10
CA ASN A 142 -4.94 8.54 -4.51
C ASN A 142 -5.82 8.07 -3.35
N MET A 143 -5.33 8.13 -2.11
CA MET A 143 -6.07 7.76 -0.91
C MET A 143 -7.05 8.86 -0.50
N GLU A 144 -6.71 10.14 -0.67
CA GLU A 144 -7.64 11.27 -0.52
C GLU A 144 -8.83 11.20 -1.50
N ARG A 145 -8.66 10.58 -2.68
CA ARG A 145 -9.73 10.41 -3.67
C ARG A 145 -10.69 9.26 -3.37
N ARG A 146 -10.36 8.33 -2.46
CA ARG A 146 -11.21 7.16 -2.14
C ARG A 146 -12.29 7.45 -1.09
N GLY A 147 -12.58 8.71 -0.81
CA GLY A 147 -13.47 9.10 0.28
C GLY A 147 -12.83 8.76 1.62
N ASP A 148 -12.99 9.67 2.58
CA ASP A 148 -12.48 9.50 3.93
C ASP A 148 -13.26 8.36 4.61
N LEU A 149 -12.83 7.11 4.37
CA LEU A 149 -13.28 5.98 5.19
C LEU A 149 -12.83 6.33 6.60
N SER A 150 -13.77 6.76 7.44
CA SER A 150 -13.50 7.14 8.81
C SER A 150 -12.99 5.91 9.58
N TRP A 151 -11.68 5.70 9.53
CA TRP A 151 -11.00 4.58 10.17
C TRP A 151 -11.26 4.56 11.67
N SER A 152 -11.62 5.71 12.24
CA SER A 152 -12.03 5.85 13.63
C SER A 152 -13.11 4.84 14.00
N VAL A 153 -14.09 4.60 13.11
CA VAL A 153 -15.17 3.64 13.32
C VAL A 153 -14.61 2.23 13.53
N LEU A 154 -13.76 1.76 12.62
CA LEU A 154 -13.15 0.43 12.68
C LEU A 154 -12.25 0.27 13.91
N TRP A 155 -11.48 1.31 14.26
CA TRP A 155 -10.57 1.25 15.40
C TRP A 155 -11.28 1.37 16.75
N ASN A 156 -12.45 2.00 16.80
CA ASN A 156 -13.22 2.21 18.02
C ASN A 156 -14.06 1.00 18.43
N ILE A 157 -14.27 0.02 17.54
CA ILE A 157 -15.02 -1.19 17.91
C ILE A 157 -14.36 -1.90 19.10
N LYS A 158 -15.18 -2.43 20.00
CA LYS A 158 -14.71 -3.29 21.08
C LYS A 158 -14.35 -4.64 20.49
N ALA A 159 -13.08 -4.83 20.14
CA ALA A 159 -12.59 -6.13 19.68
C ALA A 159 -11.09 -6.29 19.94
N PRO A 160 -10.58 -7.54 20.02
CA PRO A 160 -9.15 -7.76 20.17
C PRO A 160 -8.35 -7.04 19.09
N PRO A 161 -7.15 -6.52 19.41
CA PRO A 161 -6.31 -5.80 18.42
C PRO A 161 -6.09 -6.58 17.11
N LYS A 162 -5.92 -7.91 17.20
CA LYS A 162 -5.72 -8.79 16.04
C LYS A 162 -6.92 -8.81 15.07
N THR A 163 -8.14 -8.72 15.58
CA THR A 163 -9.35 -8.78 14.75
C THR A 163 -9.55 -7.44 14.04
N ARG A 164 -9.39 -6.31 14.76
CA ARG A 164 -9.39 -4.96 14.17
C ARG A 164 -8.35 -4.82 13.05
N HIS A 165 -7.12 -5.27 13.31
CA HIS A 165 -6.07 -5.26 12.29
C HIS A 165 -6.43 -6.13 11.08
N THR A 166 -7.11 -7.26 11.28
CA THR A 166 -7.58 -8.11 10.17
C THR A 166 -8.64 -7.40 9.34
N LEU A 167 -9.64 -6.77 9.97
CA LEU A 167 -10.63 -5.95 9.26
C LEU A 167 -9.96 -4.83 8.46
N TRP A 168 -9.01 -4.13 9.07
CA TRP A 168 -8.24 -3.08 8.37
C TRP A 168 -7.51 -3.62 7.14
N ARG A 169 -6.86 -4.80 7.25
CA ARG A 169 -6.19 -5.44 6.11
C ARG A 169 -7.17 -5.81 4.99
N ILE A 170 -8.37 -6.25 5.33
CA ILE A 170 -9.44 -6.54 4.35
C ILE A 170 -9.82 -5.24 3.64
N CYS A 171 -10.18 -4.19 4.39
CA CYS A 171 -10.57 -2.89 3.83
C CYS A 171 -9.47 -2.20 2.99
N ARG A 172 -8.22 -2.67 3.10
CA ARG A 172 -7.05 -2.17 2.36
C ARG A 172 -6.61 -3.07 1.22
N ASP A 173 -7.40 -4.08 0.86
CA ASP A 173 -7.06 -5.04 -0.20
C ASP A 173 -5.68 -5.70 0.05
N CYS A 174 -5.35 -5.98 1.32
CA CYS A 174 -4.03 -6.45 1.76
C CYS A 174 -3.97 -7.96 2.05
N LEU A 175 -5.08 -8.69 1.89
CA LEU A 175 -5.09 -10.13 2.13
C LEU A 175 -4.72 -10.92 0.86
N PRO A 176 -3.87 -11.97 0.96
CA PRO A 176 -3.44 -12.78 -0.17
C PRO A 176 -4.52 -13.79 -0.60
N THR A 177 -5.64 -13.30 -1.15
CA THR A 177 -6.63 -14.13 -1.85
C THR A 177 -6.10 -14.55 -3.23
N HIS A 178 -6.52 -15.68 -3.78
CA HIS A 178 -6.01 -16.17 -5.06
C HIS A 178 -6.25 -15.18 -6.20
N VAL A 179 -7.40 -14.51 -6.24
CA VAL A 179 -7.65 -13.43 -7.22
C VAL A 179 -6.60 -12.32 -7.11
N ARG A 180 -6.21 -11.96 -5.88
CA ARG A 180 -5.22 -10.90 -5.64
C ARG A 180 -3.78 -11.34 -5.92
N LEU A 181 -3.48 -12.62 -5.71
CA LEU A 181 -2.20 -13.24 -6.09
C LEU A 181 -2.06 -13.30 -7.62
N LEU A 182 -3.12 -13.68 -8.33
CA LEU A 182 -3.18 -13.66 -9.80
C LEU A 182 -2.97 -12.25 -10.37
N GLN A 183 -3.62 -11.23 -9.78
CA GLN A 183 -3.38 -9.82 -10.13
C GLN A 183 -1.91 -9.39 -9.95
N ARG A 184 -1.16 -10.08 -9.09
CA ARG A 184 0.28 -9.85 -8.86
C ARG A 184 1.17 -10.82 -9.63
N HIS A 185 0.60 -11.55 -10.61
CA HIS A 185 1.30 -12.52 -11.45
C HIS A 185 1.95 -13.67 -10.67
N VAL A 186 1.36 -14.04 -9.53
CA VAL A 186 1.67 -15.31 -8.85
C VAL A 186 0.89 -16.41 -9.53
N ASP A 187 1.57 -17.52 -9.83
CA ASP A 187 0.97 -18.69 -10.45
C ASP A 187 0.17 -19.50 -9.42
N CYS A 188 -1.16 -19.41 -9.46
CA CYS A 188 -2.07 -20.15 -8.59
C CYS A 188 -3.46 -20.32 -9.24
N VAL A 189 -4.22 -21.31 -8.79
CA VAL A 189 -5.61 -21.49 -9.24
C VAL A 189 -6.52 -20.42 -8.63
N PRO A 190 -7.50 -19.88 -9.38
CA PRO A 190 -8.39 -18.84 -8.87
C PRO A 190 -9.43 -19.38 -7.87
N ASN A 191 -9.64 -20.70 -7.81
CA ASN A 191 -10.69 -21.33 -7.03
C ASN A 191 -10.54 -21.07 -5.53
N CYS A 192 -11.68 -20.91 -4.85
CA CYS A 192 -11.73 -20.84 -3.40
C CYS A 192 -11.25 -22.17 -2.78
N PRO A 193 -10.26 -22.19 -1.88
CA PRO A 193 -9.75 -23.41 -1.27
C PRO A 193 -10.78 -24.08 -0.34
N MET A 194 -11.82 -23.35 0.09
CA MET A 194 -12.83 -23.85 1.04
C MET A 194 -13.94 -24.63 0.34
N CYS A 195 -14.53 -24.10 -0.73
CA CYS A 195 -15.61 -24.77 -1.47
C CYS A 195 -15.16 -25.37 -2.80
N ASN A 196 -13.92 -25.13 -3.22
CA ASN A 196 -13.36 -25.50 -4.52
C ASN A 196 -14.15 -24.97 -5.73
N ASP A 197 -15.01 -23.99 -5.49
CA ASP A 197 -15.92 -23.39 -6.47
C ASP A 197 -15.85 -21.85 -6.35
N GLY A 198 -16.11 -21.16 -7.46
CA GLY A 198 -16.01 -19.69 -7.54
C GLY A 198 -14.58 -19.14 -7.42
N ALA A 199 -14.40 -17.89 -7.85
CA ALA A 199 -13.13 -17.18 -7.71
C ALA A 199 -12.93 -16.71 -6.26
N GLU A 200 -11.74 -16.92 -5.70
CA GLU A 200 -11.39 -16.49 -4.37
C GLU A 200 -11.08 -14.98 -4.33
N ASP A 201 -12.13 -14.16 -4.37
CA ASP A 201 -12.06 -12.74 -4.03
C ASP A 201 -12.46 -12.50 -2.55
N ASP A 202 -12.30 -11.26 -2.08
CA ASP A 202 -12.59 -10.93 -0.68
C ASP A 202 -14.08 -11.13 -0.33
N PHE A 203 -14.98 -10.87 -1.28
CA PHE A 203 -16.42 -10.98 -1.01
C PHE A 203 -16.83 -12.45 -0.87
N HIS A 204 -16.29 -13.31 -1.74
CA HIS A 204 -16.47 -14.74 -1.68
C HIS A 204 -15.88 -15.35 -0.41
N VAL A 205 -14.63 -15.01 -0.08
CA VAL A 205 -13.93 -15.54 1.10
C VAL A 205 -14.63 -15.22 2.41
N PHE A 206 -15.27 -14.05 2.51
CA PHE A 206 -15.84 -13.61 3.78
C PHE A 206 -17.35 -13.74 3.88
N PHE A 207 -18.09 -13.84 2.77
CA PHE A 207 -19.55 -13.76 2.82
C PHE A 207 -20.32 -14.73 1.93
N THR A 208 -19.88 -15.03 0.70
CA THR A 208 -20.70 -15.80 -0.25
C THR A 208 -20.24 -17.23 -0.48
N CYS A 209 -19.04 -17.61 -0.02
CA CYS A 209 -18.62 -19.01 -0.01
C CYS A 209 -19.61 -19.86 0.81
N PRO A 210 -20.15 -20.97 0.28
CA PRO A 210 -21.13 -21.79 1.00
C PRO A 210 -20.66 -22.25 2.39
N GLN A 211 -19.40 -22.67 2.49
CA GLN A 211 -18.78 -23.08 3.76
C GLN A 211 -18.71 -21.92 4.77
N VAL A 212 -18.59 -20.69 4.28
CA VAL A 212 -18.51 -19.47 5.10
C VAL A 212 -19.90 -19.01 5.51
N VAL A 213 -20.90 -19.10 4.63
CA VAL A 213 -22.31 -18.86 4.96
C VAL A 213 -22.76 -19.77 6.11
N ASP A 214 -22.34 -21.03 6.10
CA ASP A 214 -22.60 -21.96 7.21
C ASP A 214 -21.92 -21.49 8.50
N CYS A 215 -20.70 -20.92 8.44
CA CYS A 215 -20.02 -20.35 9.61
C CYS A 215 -20.80 -19.16 10.20
N TRP A 216 -21.33 -18.27 9.36
CA TRP A 216 -22.18 -17.14 9.78
C TRP A 216 -23.47 -17.61 10.43
N THR A 217 -24.09 -18.64 9.88
CA THR A 217 -25.30 -19.27 10.43
C THR A 217 -25.01 -19.92 11.78
N ALA A 218 -23.94 -20.73 11.88
CA ALA A 218 -23.55 -21.41 13.11
C ALA A 218 -23.14 -20.43 14.23
N ALA A 219 -22.59 -19.26 13.88
CA ALA A 219 -22.28 -18.20 14.84
C ALA A 219 -23.50 -17.38 15.29
N GLY A 220 -24.67 -17.60 14.67
CA GLY A 220 -25.89 -16.81 14.91
C GLY A 220 -25.73 -15.35 14.49
N LEU A 221 -25.03 -15.09 13.39
CA LEU A 221 -24.73 -13.75 12.87
C LEU A 221 -25.16 -13.57 11.41
N TYR A 222 -25.81 -14.56 10.80
CA TYR A 222 -26.20 -14.51 9.39
C TYR A 222 -27.17 -13.37 9.09
N ASP A 223 -28.11 -13.10 10.00
CA ASP A 223 -29.08 -11.99 9.85
C ASP A 223 -28.40 -10.62 9.74
N VAL A 224 -27.23 -10.45 10.36
CA VAL A 224 -26.43 -9.22 10.28
C VAL A 224 -25.97 -9.00 8.84
N ILE A 225 -25.60 -10.03 8.10
CA ILE A 225 -25.09 -9.86 6.74
C ILE A 225 -26.18 -9.98 5.67
N TYR A 226 -27.25 -10.75 5.92
CA TYR A 226 -28.23 -11.16 4.90
C TYR A 226 -28.73 -10.00 4.01
N ASN A 227 -29.27 -8.93 4.60
CA ASN A 227 -29.78 -7.78 3.85
C ASN A 227 -28.67 -6.92 3.22
N ARG A 228 -27.46 -6.96 3.81
CA ARG A 228 -26.30 -6.19 3.36
C ARG A 228 -25.65 -6.81 2.12
N LEU A 229 -25.73 -8.13 1.95
CA LEU A 229 -25.16 -8.81 0.77
C LEU A 229 -25.77 -8.36 -0.55
N SER A 230 -27.06 -8.00 -0.56
CA SER A 230 -27.73 -7.45 -1.76
C SER A 230 -27.47 -5.96 -1.97
N SER A 231 -27.04 -5.25 -0.92
CA SER A 231 -26.94 -3.79 -0.90
C SER A 231 -25.52 -3.28 -1.15
N PHE A 232 -24.51 -4.10 -0.84
CA PHE A 232 -23.11 -3.75 -0.96
C PHE A 232 -22.39 -4.71 -1.91
N ASN A 233 -21.56 -4.15 -2.80
CA ASN A 233 -20.65 -4.89 -3.68
C ASN A 233 -19.18 -4.79 -3.23
N ASN A 234 -18.92 -4.03 -2.16
CA ASN A 234 -17.60 -3.75 -1.63
C ASN A 234 -17.51 -4.23 -0.17
N VAL A 235 -16.56 -5.13 0.10
CA VAL A 235 -16.33 -5.66 1.44
C VAL A 235 -16.00 -4.56 2.44
N ALA A 236 -15.22 -3.55 2.05
CA ALA A 236 -14.83 -2.47 2.95
C ALA A 236 -16.05 -1.66 3.42
N GLU A 237 -16.96 -1.34 2.50
CA GLU A 237 -18.19 -0.60 2.79
C GLU A 237 -19.14 -1.42 3.67
N LEU A 238 -19.30 -2.72 3.38
CA LEU A 238 -20.11 -3.62 4.19
C LEU A 238 -19.56 -3.70 5.63
N LEU A 239 -18.25 -3.90 5.80
CA LEU A 239 -17.63 -3.99 7.13
C LEU A 239 -17.74 -2.68 7.91
N LEU A 240 -17.52 -1.54 7.24
CA LEU A 240 -17.69 -0.23 7.88
C LEU A 240 -19.15 0.06 8.20
N ASN A 241 -20.10 -0.41 7.39
CA ASN A 241 -21.52 -0.31 7.70
C ASN A 241 -21.85 -1.09 8.98
N ILE A 242 -21.37 -2.33 9.12
CA ILE A 242 -21.54 -3.14 10.34
C ILE A 242 -20.93 -2.41 11.54
N CYS A 243 -19.70 -1.92 11.44
CA CYS A 243 -19.02 -1.24 12.55
C CYS A 243 -19.71 0.07 12.97
N ASN A 244 -20.48 0.71 12.09
CA ASN A 244 -21.20 1.96 12.37
C ASN A 244 -22.62 1.74 12.92
N HIS A 245 -23.32 0.69 12.48
CA HIS A 245 -24.77 0.56 12.71
C HIS A 245 -25.14 -0.58 13.64
N GLU A 246 -24.24 -1.54 13.87
CA GLU A 246 -24.45 -2.59 14.86
C GLU A 246 -23.95 -2.16 16.25
N ASP A 247 -24.50 -2.77 17.30
CA ASP A 247 -24.03 -2.53 18.66
C ASP A 247 -22.59 -3.06 18.89
N GLU A 248 -21.94 -2.58 19.95
CA GLU A 248 -20.54 -2.93 20.25
C GLU A 248 -20.31 -4.44 20.37
N ASN A 249 -21.28 -5.20 20.89
CA ASN A 249 -21.15 -6.65 21.06
C ASN A 249 -21.32 -7.37 19.72
N THR A 250 -22.29 -6.99 18.91
CA THR A 250 -22.48 -7.57 17.57
C THR A 250 -21.30 -7.26 16.66
N ALA A 251 -20.83 -6.01 16.59
CA ALA A 251 -19.66 -5.63 15.79
C ALA A 251 -18.39 -6.38 16.25
N GLY A 252 -18.19 -6.55 17.56
CA GLY A 252 -17.07 -7.31 18.12
C GLY A 252 -17.12 -8.80 17.77
N ARG A 253 -18.29 -9.43 17.86
CA ARG A 253 -18.51 -10.83 17.45
C ARG A 253 -18.27 -11.02 15.95
N VAL A 254 -18.75 -10.11 15.11
CA VAL A 254 -18.48 -10.12 13.66
C VAL A 254 -16.98 -10.04 13.38
N ALA A 255 -16.27 -9.11 14.03
CA ALA A 255 -14.82 -8.98 13.88
C ALA A 255 -14.07 -10.27 14.24
N MET A 256 -14.51 -10.95 15.31
CA MET A 256 -13.94 -12.23 15.73
C MET A 256 -14.24 -13.35 14.72
N LEU A 257 -15.48 -13.46 14.25
CA LEU A 257 -15.87 -14.48 13.27
C LEU A 257 -15.07 -14.34 11.98
N ILE A 258 -14.93 -13.13 11.43
CA ILE A 258 -14.14 -12.87 10.23
C ILE A 258 -12.67 -13.28 10.42
N TRP A 259 -12.11 -13.00 11.60
CA TRP A 259 -10.76 -13.45 11.92
C TRP A 259 -10.66 -14.98 11.93
N CYS A 260 -11.62 -15.68 12.56
CA CYS A 260 -11.68 -17.14 12.59
C CYS A 260 -11.85 -17.75 11.19
N ILE A 261 -12.71 -17.18 10.34
CA ILE A 261 -12.88 -17.59 8.94
C ILE A 261 -11.54 -17.48 8.18
N TRP A 262 -10.85 -16.35 8.33
CA TRP A 262 -9.54 -16.15 7.71
C TRP A 262 -8.50 -17.16 8.21
N GLN A 263 -8.50 -17.47 9.51
CA GLN A 263 -7.62 -18.51 10.06
C GLN A 263 -7.95 -19.88 9.49
N ASN A 264 -9.23 -20.25 9.45
CA ASN A 264 -9.68 -21.56 8.93
C ASN A 264 -9.28 -21.75 7.46
N ARG A 265 -9.45 -20.72 6.64
CA ARG A 265 -8.99 -20.71 5.25
C ARG A 265 -7.48 -20.91 5.14
N ASN A 266 -6.70 -20.22 5.96
CA ASN A 266 -5.25 -20.38 5.92
C ASN A 266 -4.83 -21.79 6.34
N ASP A 267 -5.48 -22.35 7.36
CA ASP A 267 -5.22 -23.71 7.81
C ASP A 267 -5.50 -24.75 6.70
N MET A 268 -6.55 -24.53 5.90
CA MET A 268 -6.85 -25.35 4.73
C MET A 268 -5.72 -25.30 3.70
N ILE A 269 -5.14 -24.13 3.45
CA ILE A 269 -4.04 -23.99 2.48
C ILE A 269 -2.74 -24.59 2.98
N TRP A 270 -2.36 -24.32 4.23
CA TRP A 270 -1.02 -24.64 4.73
C TRP A 270 -0.94 -26.05 5.32
N ASN A 271 -2.05 -26.54 5.88
CA ASN A 271 -2.09 -27.81 6.62
C ASN A 271 -3.10 -28.81 6.04
N ASN A 272 -3.82 -28.45 4.96
CA ASN A 272 -4.90 -29.27 4.39
C ASN A 272 -5.94 -29.70 5.43
N HIS A 273 -6.20 -28.80 6.39
CA HIS A 273 -7.10 -29.01 7.51
C HIS A 273 -8.10 -27.86 7.55
N SER A 274 -9.38 -28.18 7.74
CA SER A 274 -10.42 -27.18 7.95
C SER A 274 -11.36 -27.61 9.06
N ASN A 275 -11.66 -26.67 9.95
CA ASN A 275 -12.72 -26.80 10.93
C ASN A 275 -14.08 -26.70 10.24
N THR A 276 -15.03 -27.47 10.76
CA THR A 276 -16.45 -27.36 10.38
C THR A 276 -17.02 -25.99 10.75
N ALA A 277 -18.10 -25.58 10.08
CA ALA A 277 -18.79 -24.32 10.35
C ALA A 277 -19.17 -24.15 11.83
N LEU A 278 -19.65 -25.22 12.47
CA LEU A 278 -19.99 -25.23 13.89
C LEU A 278 -18.76 -24.95 14.77
N GLN A 279 -17.64 -25.61 14.49
CA GLN A 279 -16.39 -25.39 15.24
C GLN A 279 -15.86 -23.96 15.06
N VAL A 280 -15.91 -23.41 13.84
CA VAL A 280 -15.52 -22.01 13.58
C VAL A 280 -16.41 -21.04 14.36
N GLY A 281 -17.74 -21.25 14.33
CA GLY A 281 -18.70 -20.44 15.07
C GLY A 281 -18.48 -20.50 16.59
N GLN A 282 -18.29 -21.71 17.13
CA GLN A 282 -17.96 -21.92 18.55
C GLN A 282 -16.63 -21.26 18.93
N GLN A 283 -15.59 -21.41 18.10
CA GLN A 283 -14.29 -20.79 18.34
C GLN A 283 -14.41 -19.26 18.39
N ALA A 284 -15.15 -18.66 17.45
CA ALA A 284 -15.40 -17.22 17.44
C ALA A 284 -16.16 -16.77 18.69
N PHE A 285 -17.20 -17.51 19.09
CA PHE A 285 -17.98 -17.22 20.29
C PHE A 285 -17.12 -17.27 21.56
N HIS A 286 -16.39 -18.36 21.77
CA HIS A 286 -15.55 -18.53 22.96
C HIS A 286 -14.41 -17.50 23.01
N ALA A 287 -13.73 -17.25 21.88
CA ALA A 287 -12.66 -16.25 21.81
C ALA A 287 -13.18 -14.83 22.09
N TRP A 288 -14.38 -14.50 21.61
CA TRP A 288 -15.03 -13.23 21.90
C TRP A 288 -15.36 -13.11 23.38
N GLN A 289 -16.02 -14.12 23.94
CA GLN A 289 -16.44 -14.13 25.34
C GLN A 289 -15.25 -13.99 26.29
N GLN A 290 -14.19 -14.78 26.08
CA GLN A 290 -12.96 -14.70 26.88
C GLN A 290 -12.34 -13.30 26.84
N TRP A 291 -12.27 -12.69 25.66
CA TRP A 291 -11.72 -11.33 25.52
C TRP A 291 -12.61 -10.30 26.22
N PHE A 292 -13.93 -10.38 26.03
CA PHE A 292 -14.89 -9.46 26.60
C PHE A 292 -14.89 -9.52 28.14
N ASP A 293 -14.83 -10.72 28.72
CA ASP A 293 -14.76 -10.92 30.17
C ASP A 293 -13.43 -10.40 30.75
N ALA A 294 -12.31 -10.62 30.05
CA ALA A 294 -11.01 -10.06 30.43
C ALA A 294 -10.99 -8.53 30.41
N GLN A 295 -11.65 -7.90 29.42
CA GLN A 295 -11.77 -6.44 29.36
C GLN A 295 -12.65 -5.89 30.49
N LYS A 296 -13.75 -6.56 30.82
CA LYS A 296 -14.58 -6.19 31.98
C LYS A 296 -13.79 -6.26 33.28
N LEU A 297 -13.00 -7.31 33.47
CA LEU A 297 -12.14 -7.45 34.65
C LEU A 297 -11.08 -6.35 34.70
N HIS A 298 -10.42 -6.06 33.58
CA HIS A 298 -9.45 -4.97 33.49
C HIS A 298 -10.07 -3.62 33.83
N ASN A 299 -11.23 -3.29 33.27
CA ASN A 299 -11.92 -2.04 33.57
C ASN A 299 -12.34 -1.94 35.04
N ARG A 300 -12.71 -3.06 35.69
CA ARG A 300 -13.00 -3.10 37.14
C ARG A 300 -11.74 -2.84 37.99
N VAL A 301 -10.59 -3.41 37.59
CA VAL A 301 -9.31 -3.20 38.30
C VAL A 301 -8.81 -1.76 38.13
N VAL A 302 -9.00 -1.17 36.95
CA VAL A 302 -8.60 0.24 36.67
C VAL A 302 -9.53 1.26 37.34
N GLN A 303 -10.80 0.92 37.57
CA GLN A 303 -11.76 1.77 38.26
C GLN A 303 -11.69 1.68 39.79
N GLN A 304 -11.02 0.68 40.35
CA GLN A 304 -10.59 0.79 41.74
C GLN A 304 -9.53 1.90 41.80
N PRO A 305 -9.67 2.91 42.67
CA PRO A 305 -8.57 3.84 42.89
C PRO A 305 -7.39 2.97 43.31
N ALA A 306 -6.38 2.90 42.44
CA ALA A 306 -5.09 2.40 42.86
C ALA A 306 -4.70 3.33 44.00
N GLU A 307 -4.80 2.85 45.25
CA GLU A 307 -3.90 3.34 46.27
C GLU A 307 -2.53 3.21 45.62
N GLN A 308 -1.93 4.34 45.25
CA GLN A 308 -0.53 4.41 44.90
C GLN A 308 0.21 4.07 46.19
N GLN A 309 0.21 2.79 46.58
CA GLN A 309 1.28 2.24 47.36
C GLN A 309 2.48 2.39 46.45
N SER A 310 3.22 3.48 46.66
CA SER A 310 4.60 3.55 46.23
C SER A 310 5.25 2.27 46.76
N VAL A 311 5.44 1.27 45.89
CA VAL A 311 6.10 0.03 46.26
C VAL A 311 7.57 0.38 46.39
N ARG A 312 7.92 1.07 47.48
CA ARG A 312 9.29 1.36 47.85
C ARG A 312 9.89 0.02 48.26
N TRP A 313 11.02 -0.33 47.65
CA TRP A 313 11.68 -1.59 47.99
C TRP A 313 11.99 -1.60 49.50
N LEU A 314 11.47 -2.60 50.20
CA LEU A 314 11.80 -2.89 51.59
C LEU A 314 12.72 -4.12 51.63
N GLN A 315 13.76 -4.04 52.46
CA GLN A 315 14.67 -5.14 52.70
C GLN A 315 13.92 -6.32 53.34
N PRO A 316 14.10 -7.56 52.83
CA PRO A 316 13.47 -8.71 53.44
C PRO A 316 14.03 -8.97 54.85
N PRO A 317 13.23 -9.54 55.77
CA PRO A 317 13.70 -9.95 57.09
C PRO A 317 14.89 -10.91 57.03
N VAL A 318 15.71 -10.92 58.09
CA VAL A 318 16.88 -11.81 58.18
C VAL A 318 16.44 -13.27 58.03
N GLY A 319 17.07 -14.00 57.10
CA GLY A 319 16.72 -15.39 56.75
C GLY A 319 15.83 -15.53 55.51
N TRP A 320 15.35 -14.43 54.92
CA TRP A 320 14.52 -14.44 53.72
C TRP A 320 15.23 -13.84 52.51
N ILE A 321 15.01 -14.45 51.34
CA ILE A 321 15.49 -13.94 50.05
C ILE A 321 14.29 -13.39 49.27
N LYS A 322 14.37 -12.13 48.83
CA LYS A 322 13.37 -11.51 47.94
C LYS A 322 13.89 -11.53 46.51
N CYS A 323 13.19 -12.24 45.63
CA CYS A 323 13.46 -12.26 44.19
C CYS A 323 12.40 -11.43 43.45
N ASN A 324 12.84 -10.37 42.76
CA ASN A 324 11.97 -9.60 41.86
C ASN A 324 12.24 -10.11 40.43
N ILE A 325 11.18 -10.46 39.71
CA ILE A 325 11.27 -10.96 38.34
C ILE A 325 10.55 -9.96 37.42
N ASP A 326 11.20 -9.61 36.32
CA ASP A 326 10.62 -8.81 35.24
C ASP A 326 10.79 -9.55 33.91
N ALA A 327 9.88 -9.34 32.97
CA ALA A 327 9.86 -10.02 31.68
C ALA A 327 9.85 -8.99 30.53
N GLY A 328 10.96 -8.91 29.80
CA GLY A 328 11.08 -8.12 28.57
C GLY A 328 10.88 -8.99 27.33
N ILE A 329 9.91 -8.66 26.48
CA ILE A 329 9.78 -9.25 25.15
C ILE A 329 10.58 -8.40 24.16
N LEU A 330 11.69 -8.94 23.66
CA LEU A 330 12.45 -8.32 22.57
C LEU A 330 11.82 -8.67 21.22
N PRO A 331 11.58 -7.70 20.31
CA PRO A 331 11.17 -8.00 18.96
C PRO A 331 12.31 -8.72 18.22
N ARG A 332 12.01 -9.88 17.64
CA ARG A 332 12.95 -10.61 16.78
C ARG A 332 13.12 -9.83 15.46
N TYR A 333 14.36 -9.48 15.14
CA TYR A 333 14.77 -8.87 13.87
C TYR A 333 14.72 -9.86 12.71
#